data_AF-A0A2V9WEY5-F1
#
_entry.id   AF-A0A2V9WEY5-F1
#
_cell.length_a   1.000
_cell.length_b   1.000
_cell.length_c   1.000
_cell.angle_alpha   90.00
_cell.angle_beta   90.00
_cell.angle_gamma   90.00
#
_symmetry.space_group_name_H-M   'P 1'
#
loop_
_entity.id
_entity.type
_entity.pdbx_description
1 polymer ?
#
loop_
_entity_poly.entity_id
_entity_poly.type
_entity_poly.pdbx_seq_one_letter_code
_entity_poly.pdbx_strand_id
1 'polypeptide(L)'
;MINSINLEDGEKRTSKVLPMAKRYGAAVIALTIDEDGMALTAEKKTAIAKRNFDLATKKYGLDPTDLIFDALTLPISTGEEEYRTAGMETLKAVEQIKKELPGVKTILGVSNISFGLDAYPRRVLNSVFMHEAVDHGLDMAIVNYTKIYPLYKIPQEEVNLARKLIQRDANSDGDPLQKYMAHFAGMKGKPAASTTAHVDTLSVEDKLKFAIINGEKSVGAGARKKSQKHRIDQLQWRILDQRIFQQLT
;
A
#
# COMPACT_ATOMS: atom_id res chain seq x y z
N MET A 1 -10.90 -2.72 -16.72
CA MET A 1 -9.68 -1.92 -16.46
C MET A 1 -8.55 -2.45 -17.33
N ILE A 2 -7.84 -1.59 -18.05
CA ILE A 2 -6.73 -1.94 -18.93
C ILE A 2 -5.43 -1.52 -18.26
N ASN A 3 -4.57 -2.49 -17.96
CA ASN A 3 -3.20 -2.25 -17.50
C ASN A 3 -2.23 -2.62 -18.62
N SER A 4 -1.64 -1.69 -19.35
CA SER A 4 -1.68 -0.22 -19.23
C SER A 4 -1.46 0.46 -20.60
N ILE A 5 -1.37 1.80 -20.60
CA ILE A 5 -0.73 2.61 -21.63
C ILE A 5 0.51 3.33 -21.08
N ASN A 6 1.39 3.78 -21.97
CA ASN A 6 2.53 4.65 -21.71
C ASN A 6 2.92 5.39 -23.02
N LEU A 7 3.96 6.20 -22.98
CA LEU A 7 4.46 6.95 -24.15
C LEU A 7 5.88 6.53 -24.56
N GLU A 8 6.34 5.34 -24.15
CA GLU A 8 7.70 4.83 -24.45
C GLU A 8 7.97 4.76 -25.97
N ASP A 9 7.02 4.22 -26.73
CA ASP A 9 7.02 4.23 -28.21
C ASP A 9 6.18 5.39 -28.78
N GLY A 10 6.13 6.52 -28.07
CA GLY A 10 5.18 7.60 -28.31
C GLY A 10 3.72 7.13 -28.23
N GLU A 11 2.86 7.60 -29.14
CA GLU A 11 1.43 7.27 -29.11
C GLU A 11 1.07 5.88 -29.68
N LYS A 12 2.04 5.05 -30.09
CA LYS A 12 1.77 3.81 -30.85
C LYS A 12 0.82 2.84 -30.14
N ARG A 13 0.99 2.63 -28.83
CA ARG A 13 0.08 1.81 -28.00
C ARG A 13 -1.17 2.59 -27.61
N THR A 14 -0.97 3.82 -27.17
CA THR A 14 -2.02 4.71 -26.65
C THR A 14 -3.12 5.00 -27.68
N SER A 15 -2.74 5.24 -28.94
CA SER A 15 -3.67 5.46 -30.07
C SER A 15 -4.53 4.24 -30.41
N LYS A 16 -4.11 3.03 -30.03
CA LYS A 16 -4.91 1.82 -30.18
C LYS A 16 -5.81 1.60 -28.96
N VAL A 17 -5.27 1.78 -27.76
CA VAL A 17 -5.95 1.46 -26.51
C VAL A 17 -7.04 2.47 -26.16
N LEU A 18 -6.78 3.77 -26.26
CA LEU A 18 -7.71 4.80 -25.80
C LEU A 18 -9.04 4.85 -26.57
N PRO A 19 -9.07 4.72 -27.92
CA PRO A 19 -10.35 4.60 -28.64
C PRO A 19 -11.17 3.38 -28.20
N MET A 20 -10.51 2.25 -27.94
CA MET A 20 -11.18 1.04 -27.45
C MET A 20 -11.69 1.24 -26.02
N ALA A 21 -10.88 1.84 -25.15
CA ALA A 21 -11.26 2.15 -23.78
C ALA A 21 -12.52 3.00 -23.74
N LYS A 22 -12.57 4.07 -24.54
CA LYS A 22 -13.76 4.92 -24.67
C LYS A 22 -14.96 4.16 -25.23
N ARG A 23 -14.76 3.38 -26.30
CA ARG A 23 -15.85 2.63 -26.94
C ARG A 23 -16.50 1.61 -26.00
N TYR A 24 -15.71 1.00 -25.11
CA TYR A 24 -16.18 -0.07 -24.22
C TYR A 24 -16.35 0.37 -22.76
N GLY A 25 -16.17 1.66 -22.44
CA GLY A 25 -16.29 2.18 -21.07
C GLY A 25 -15.29 1.55 -20.09
N ALA A 26 -14.05 1.32 -20.54
CA ALA A 26 -13.03 0.70 -19.72
C ALA A 26 -12.07 1.74 -19.13
N ALA A 27 -11.89 1.74 -17.81
CA ALA A 27 -10.82 2.50 -17.16
C ALA A 27 -9.42 2.05 -17.62
N VAL A 28 -8.48 2.98 -17.69
CA VAL A 28 -7.12 2.78 -18.21
C VAL A 28 -6.08 3.23 -17.18
N ILE A 29 -5.09 2.37 -16.94
CA ILE A 29 -3.90 2.74 -16.17
C ILE A 29 -2.87 3.33 -17.14
N ALA A 30 -2.42 4.55 -16.87
CA ALA A 30 -1.34 5.22 -17.59
C ALA A 30 -0.08 5.28 -16.72
N LEU A 31 1.01 4.66 -17.18
CA LEU A 31 2.30 4.73 -16.49
C LEU A 31 2.99 6.04 -16.83
N THR A 32 3.72 6.60 -15.87
CA THR A 32 4.58 7.78 -16.08
C THR A 32 5.91 7.37 -16.74
N ILE A 33 5.82 6.77 -17.93
CA ILE A 33 6.93 6.41 -18.81
C ILE A 33 6.69 7.10 -20.15
N ASP A 34 7.70 7.78 -20.67
CA ASP A 34 7.68 8.43 -21.98
C ASP A 34 8.88 8.02 -22.83
N GLU A 35 9.12 8.72 -23.93
CA GLU A 35 10.18 8.41 -24.89
C GLU A 35 11.59 8.50 -24.28
N ASP A 36 11.75 9.21 -23.15
CA ASP A 36 13.00 9.28 -22.39
C ASP A 36 13.14 8.12 -21.37
N GLY A 37 12.12 7.26 -21.27
CA GLY A 37 12.08 6.11 -20.37
C GLY A 37 11.30 6.38 -19.08
N MET A 38 11.70 5.69 -18.01
CA MET A 38 11.02 5.76 -16.72
C MET A 38 11.31 7.09 -16.00
N ALA A 39 10.25 7.80 -15.58
CA ALA A 39 10.42 9.02 -14.79
C ALA A 39 10.91 8.72 -13.37
N LEU A 40 12.05 9.31 -13.00
CA LEU A 40 12.67 9.13 -11.69
C LEU A 40 12.23 10.18 -10.66
N THR A 41 12.04 11.44 -11.08
CA THR A 41 11.65 12.54 -10.18
C THR A 41 10.15 12.78 -10.18
N ALA A 42 9.62 13.37 -9.10
CA ALA A 42 8.22 13.72 -8.98
C ALA A 42 7.78 14.67 -10.10
N GLU A 43 8.62 15.64 -10.45
CA GLU A 43 8.31 16.63 -11.49
C GLU A 43 8.14 15.97 -12.86
N LYS A 44 9.05 15.05 -13.23
CA LYS A 44 8.95 14.33 -14.52
C LYS A 44 7.76 13.36 -14.50
N LYS A 45 7.49 12.67 -13.38
CA LYS A 45 6.30 11.80 -13.24
C LYS A 45 5.02 12.60 -13.46
N THR A 46 4.87 13.75 -12.80
CA THR A 46 3.70 14.64 -12.94
C THR A 46 3.60 15.25 -14.33
N ALA A 47 4.72 15.64 -14.95
CA ALA A 47 4.73 16.15 -16.32
C ALA A 47 4.22 15.12 -17.33
N ILE A 48 4.66 13.87 -17.23
CA ILE A 48 4.17 12.77 -18.08
C ILE A 48 2.69 12.47 -17.80
N ALA A 49 2.29 12.46 -16.53
CA ALA A 49 0.87 12.28 -16.16
C ALA A 49 -0.01 13.36 -16.81
N LYS A 50 0.40 14.63 -16.76
CA LYS A 50 -0.31 15.75 -17.39
C LYS A 50 -0.39 15.60 -18.93
N ARG A 51 0.69 15.16 -19.56
CA ARG A 51 0.71 14.88 -21.01
C ARG A 51 -0.26 13.75 -21.37
N ASN A 52 -0.25 12.65 -20.61
CA ASN A 52 -1.19 11.55 -20.80
C ASN A 52 -2.64 11.97 -20.51
N PHE A 53 -2.88 12.81 -19.51
CA PHE A 53 -4.19 13.37 -19.20
C PHE A 53 -4.75 14.16 -20.37
N ASP A 54 -3.97 15.12 -20.89
CA ASP A 54 -4.37 15.93 -22.03
C ASP A 54 -4.61 15.07 -23.27
N LEU A 55 -3.74 14.09 -23.51
CA LEU A 55 -3.91 13.16 -24.62
C LEU A 55 -5.22 12.37 -24.49
N ALA A 56 -5.46 11.73 -23.34
CA ALA A 56 -6.63 10.90 -23.13
C ALA A 56 -7.94 11.70 -23.14
N THR A 57 -7.97 12.84 -22.46
CA THR A 57 -9.19 13.62 -22.27
C THR A 57 -9.48 14.55 -23.44
N LYS A 58 -8.49 15.24 -23.99
CA LYS A 58 -8.71 16.23 -25.07
C LYS A 58 -8.73 15.57 -26.44
N LYS A 59 -7.76 14.70 -26.75
CA LYS A 59 -7.65 14.07 -28.08
C LYS A 59 -8.60 12.88 -28.24
N TYR A 60 -8.64 12.00 -27.25
CA TYR A 60 -9.47 10.78 -27.34
C TYR A 60 -10.83 10.93 -26.64
N GLY A 61 -11.02 11.97 -25.82
CA GLY A 61 -12.30 12.26 -25.17
C GLY A 61 -12.71 11.21 -24.14
N LEU A 62 -11.73 10.64 -23.42
CA LEU A 62 -11.97 9.78 -22.26
C LEU A 62 -12.40 10.65 -21.06
N ASP A 63 -13.29 10.13 -20.21
CA ASP A 63 -13.62 10.79 -18.96
C ASP A 63 -12.41 10.74 -17.99
N PRO A 64 -12.04 11.84 -17.31
CA PRO A 64 -10.98 11.83 -16.30
C PRO A 64 -11.13 10.76 -15.22
N THR A 65 -12.35 10.39 -14.86
CA THR A 65 -12.63 9.37 -13.84
C THR A 65 -12.30 7.95 -14.28
N ASP A 66 -12.18 7.71 -15.59
CA ASP A 66 -11.70 6.46 -16.18
C ASP A 66 -10.17 6.42 -16.30
N LEU A 67 -9.46 7.50 -15.97
CA LEU A 67 -8.00 7.57 -16.06
C LEU A 67 -7.35 7.38 -14.69
N ILE A 68 -6.47 6.39 -14.61
CA ILE A 68 -5.74 6.01 -13.40
C ILE A 68 -4.24 6.16 -13.68
N PHE A 69 -3.51 6.90 -12.84
CA PHE A 69 -2.07 7.09 -13.02
C PHE A 69 -1.24 6.17 -12.13
N ASP A 70 -0.26 5.50 -12.72
CA ASP A 70 0.80 4.79 -12.01
C ASP A 70 2.10 5.62 -12.07
N ALA A 71 2.45 6.21 -10.93
CA ALA A 71 3.63 7.07 -10.77
C ALA A 71 4.95 6.27 -10.62
N LEU A 72 4.94 4.96 -10.91
CA LEU A 72 6.05 4.02 -10.85
C LEU A 72 6.64 3.83 -9.46
N THR A 73 6.44 2.63 -8.91
CA THR A 73 7.20 2.18 -7.73
C THR A 73 8.51 1.53 -8.16
N LEU A 74 9.63 2.19 -7.89
CA LEU A 74 10.99 1.69 -8.18
C LEU A 74 11.66 1.12 -6.91
N PRO A 75 12.60 0.17 -7.05
CA PRO A 75 13.19 -0.49 -5.89
C PRO A 75 14.20 0.42 -5.19
N ILE A 76 14.02 0.65 -3.89
CA ILE A 76 14.94 1.46 -3.06
C ILE A 76 15.90 0.60 -2.23
N SER A 77 15.86 -0.71 -2.43
CA SER A 77 16.64 -1.70 -1.69
C SER A 77 17.82 -2.30 -2.46
N THR A 78 18.07 -1.88 -3.71
CA THR A 78 19.15 -2.43 -4.54
C THR A 78 20.50 -1.75 -4.32
N GLY A 79 20.52 -0.55 -3.72
CA GLY A 79 21.73 0.25 -3.52
C GLY A 79 22.12 1.12 -4.72
N GLU A 80 21.33 1.13 -5.79
CA GLU A 80 21.52 2.01 -6.94
C GLU A 80 21.27 3.47 -6.54
N GLU A 81 22.27 4.33 -6.76
CA GLU A 81 22.23 5.73 -6.29
C GLU A 81 21.04 6.50 -6.88
N GLU A 82 20.71 6.23 -8.14
CA GLU A 82 19.61 6.87 -8.87
C GLU A 82 18.23 6.54 -8.28
N TYR A 83 18.08 5.42 -7.58
CA TYR A 83 16.81 4.99 -6.99
C TYR A 83 16.68 5.32 -5.52
N ARG A 84 17.70 5.90 -4.89
CA ARG A 84 17.67 6.16 -3.44
C ARG A 84 16.57 7.10 -3.00
N THR A 85 16.20 8.07 -3.85
CA THR A 85 15.08 8.99 -3.60
C THR A 85 13.76 8.48 -4.14
N ALA A 86 13.74 7.38 -4.91
CA ALA A 86 12.59 7.00 -5.72
C ALA A 86 11.31 6.75 -4.91
N GLY A 87 11.45 6.27 -3.67
CA GLY A 87 10.32 6.12 -2.73
C GLY A 87 9.61 7.44 -2.50
N MET A 88 10.34 8.46 -2.03
CA MET A 88 9.78 9.79 -1.79
C MET A 88 9.32 10.49 -3.07
N GLU A 89 10.07 10.37 -4.17
CA GLU A 89 9.69 10.96 -5.46
C GLU A 89 8.37 10.37 -5.99
N THR A 90 8.10 9.09 -5.71
CA THR A 90 6.80 8.46 -6.02
C THR A 90 5.68 9.02 -5.15
N LEU A 91 5.90 9.18 -3.84
CA LEU A 91 4.90 9.74 -2.91
C LEU A 91 4.52 11.18 -3.28
N LYS A 92 5.51 12.03 -3.57
CA LYS A 92 5.29 13.40 -4.05
C LYS A 92 4.53 13.43 -5.37
N ALA A 93 4.87 12.55 -6.31
CA ALA A 93 4.18 12.48 -7.60
C ALA A 93 2.71 12.09 -7.43
N VAL A 94 2.39 11.13 -6.54
CA VAL A 94 1.00 10.78 -6.22
C VAL A 94 0.24 12.00 -5.72
N GLU A 95 0.78 12.73 -4.75
CA GLU A 95 0.16 13.94 -4.20
C GLU A 95 -0.03 15.03 -5.29
N GLN A 96 1.00 15.30 -6.08
CA GLN A 96 0.96 16.29 -7.16
C GLN A 96 -0.08 15.94 -8.22
N ILE A 97 -0.10 14.68 -8.69
CA ILE A 97 -1.09 14.20 -9.66
C ILE A 97 -2.51 14.39 -9.13
N LYS A 98 -2.76 14.02 -7.87
CA LYS A 98 -4.07 14.19 -7.23
C LYS A 98 -4.48 15.65 -7.12
N LYS A 99 -3.53 16.55 -6.86
CA LYS A 99 -3.77 17.99 -6.73
C LYS A 99 -3.99 18.68 -8.07
N GLU A 100 -3.22 18.30 -9.09
CA GLU A 100 -3.18 19.01 -10.37
C GLU A 100 -4.15 18.47 -11.42
N LEU A 101 -4.50 17.18 -11.35
CA LEU A 101 -5.31 16.51 -12.37
C LEU A 101 -6.67 16.12 -11.79
N PRO A 102 -7.71 16.97 -11.94
CA PRO A 102 -9.00 16.71 -11.32
C PRO A 102 -9.70 15.49 -11.91
N GLY A 103 -10.39 14.73 -11.05
CA GLY A 103 -11.19 13.57 -11.44
C GLY A 103 -10.41 12.25 -11.56
N VAL A 104 -9.08 12.30 -11.63
CA VAL A 104 -8.27 11.09 -11.83
C VAL A 104 -8.04 10.31 -10.54
N LYS A 105 -7.63 9.05 -10.72
CA LYS A 105 -7.22 8.15 -9.65
C LYS A 105 -5.73 7.81 -9.75
N THR A 106 -5.13 7.33 -8.67
CA THR A 106 -3.74 6.85 -8.65
C THR A 106 -3.66 5.39 -8.23
N ILE A 107 -2.70 4.66 -8.79
CA ILE A 107 -2.42 3.26 -8.46
C ILE A 107 -0.92 3.03 -8.34
N LEU A 108 -0.50 2.12 -7.46
CA LEU A 108 0.90 1.71 -7.36
C LEU A 108 1.06 0.20 -7.26
N GLY A 109 2.08 -0.32 -7.96
CA GLY A 109 2.67 -1.64 -7.73
C GLY A 109 3.57 -1.68 -6.48
N VAL A 110 2.97 -1.60 -5.29
CA VAL A 110 3.67 -1.45 -3.99
C VAL A 110 4.82 -2.43 -3.81
N SER A 111 4.66 -3.69 -4.24
CA SER A 111 5.65 -4.75 -4.05
C SER A 111 7.00 -4.53 -4.75
N ASN A 112 7.10 -3.58 -5.68
CA ASN A 112 8.35 -3.30 -6.39
C ASN A 112 9.37 -2.55 -5.50
N ILE A 113 8.91 -1.76 -4.52
CA ILE A 113 9.78 -0.90 -3.70
C ILE A 113 10.86 -1.70 -2.93
N SER A 114 10.55 -2.95 -2.62
CA SER A 114 11.30 -3.83 -1.73
C SER A 114 11.98 -4.99 -2.48
N PHE A 115 12.21 -4.84 -3.79
CA PHE A 115 12.88 -5.87 -4.57
C PHE A 115 14.31 -6.12 -4.06
N GLY A 116 14.68 -7.40 -3.91
CA GLY A 116 15.98 -7.81 -3.36
C GLY A 116 16.00 -8.03 -1.83
N LEU A 117 14.95 -7.68 -1.09
CA LEU A 117 14.86 -7.94 0.35
C LEU A 117 14.30 -9.34 0.69
N ASP A 118 14.74 -9.87 1.83
CA ASP A 118 14.19 -11.08 2.44
C ASP A 118 12.70 -10.92 2.81
N ALA A 119 12.01 -12.06 2.98
CA ALA A 119 10.55 -12.09 3.10
C ALA A 119 9.95 -11.21 4.22
N TYR A 120 10.59 -11.14 5.40
CA TYR A 120 10.10 -10.29 6.51
C TYR A 120 10.37 -8.79 6.28
N PRO A 121 11.61 -8.33 6.03
CA PRO A 121 11.88 -6.92 5.73
C PRO A 121 11.12 -6.42 4.51
N ARG A 122 10.87 -7.27 3.52
CA ARG A 122 10.02 -6.96 2.37
C ARG A 122 8.58 -6.60 2.78
N ARG A 123 7.98 -7.37 3.69
CA ARG A 123 6.61 -7.12 4.19
C ARG A 123 6.54 -5.83 4.98
N VAL A 124 7.52 -5.57 5.84
CA VAL A 124 7.61 -4.33 6.62
C VAL A 124 7.66 -3.13 5.67
N LEU A 125 8.62 -3.11 4.73
CA LEU A 125 8.78 -1.98 3.81
C LEU A 125 7.55 -1.75 2.93
N ASN A 126 6.95 -2.83 2.40
CA ASN A 126 5.73 -2.73 1.59
C ASN A 126 4.55 -2.16 2.39
N SER A 127 4.40 -2.57 3.65
CA SER A 127 3.28 -2.14 4.49
C SER A 127 3.42 -0.67 4.88
N VAL A 128 4.63 -0.24 5.22
CA VAL A 128 4.93 1.15 5.55
C VAL A 128 4.77 2.03 4.32
N PHE A 129 5.35 1.64 3.18
CA PHE A 129 5.20 2.41 1.94
C PHE A 129 3.75 2.51 1.48
N MET A 130 2.96 1.44 1.58
CA MET A 130 1.54 1.47 1.24
C MET A 130 0.78 2.48 2.11
N HIS A 131 1.05 2.51 3.42
CA HIS A 131 0.41 3.47 4.32
C HIS A 131 0.80 4.91 3.96
N GLU A 132 2.10 5.18 3.79
CA GLU A 132 2.58 6.51 3.39
C GLU A 132 1.97 6.94 2.05
N ALA A 133 1.85 6.03 1.08
CA ALA A 133 1.23 6.34 -0.21
C ALA A 133 -0.25 6.70 -0.07
N VAL A 134 -1.01 6.00 0.78
CA VAL A 134 -2.40 6.37 1.10
C VAL A 134 -2.48 7.76 1.73
N ASP A 135 -1.56 8.09 2.65
CA ASP A 135 -1.50 9.42 3.28
C ASP A 135 -1.22 10.54 2.24
N HIS A 136 -0.50 10.21 1.15
CA HIS A 136 -0.25 11.12 0.02
C HIS A 136 -1.37 11.11 -1.05
N GLY A 137 -2.46 10.37 -0.82
CA GLY A 137 -3.64 10.36 -1.70
C GLY A 137 -3.70 9.20 -2.70
N LEU A 138 -3.00 8.10 -2.44
CA LEU A 138 -3.13 6.86 -3.24
C LEU A 138 -4.55 6.30 -3.17
N ASP A 139 -5.19 6.11 -4.32
CA ASP A 139 -6.54 5.52 -4.38
C ASP A 139 -6.52 3.97 -4.44
N MET A 140 -5.51 3.38 -5.09
CA MET A 140 -5.47 1.96 -5.42
C MET A 140 -4.06 1.37 -5.24
N ALA A 141 -3.97 0.08 -4.91
CA ALA A 141 -2.69 -0.61 -4.77
C ALA A 141 -2.74 -2.04 -5.33
N ILE A 142 -1.73 -2.42 -6.11
CA ILE A 142 -1.49 -3.81 -6.51
C ILE A 142 -0.58 -4.44 -5.45
N VAL A 143 -1.18 -5.26 -4.58
CA VAL A 143 -0.51 -5.86 -3.41
C VAL A 143 -0.85 -7.34 -3.26
N ASN A 144 0.05 -8.09 -2.63
CA ASN A 144 -0.33 -9.35 -2.01
C ASN A 144 -0.89 -9.05 -0.60
N TYR A 145 -2.22 -9.04 -0.48
CA TYR A 145 -2.91 -8.66 0.76
C TYR A 145 -2.50 -9.51 1.98
N THR A 146 -2.16 -10.79 1.79
CA THR A 146 -1.70 -11.67 2.89
C THR A 146 -0.32 -11.30 3.43
N LYS A 147 0.39 -10.40 2.73
CA LYS A 147 1.76 -9.95 3.03
C LYS A 147 1.83 -8.47 3.39
N ILE A 148 0.70 -7.81 3.60
CA ILE A 148 0.61 -6.45 4.14
C ILE A 148 0.20 -6.54 5.61
N TYR A 149 0.95 -5.88 6.48
CA TYR A 149 0.63 -5.75 7.89
C TYR A 149 -0.09 -4.43 8.14
N PRO A 150 -1.12 -4.42 8.99
CA PRO A 150 -1.54 -3.21 9.69
C PRO A 150 -0.33 -2.60 10.44
N LEU A 151 -0.13 -1.28 10.36
CA LEU A 151 1.07 -0.65 10.93
C LEU A 151 1.26 -0.94 12.42
N TYR A 152 0.19 -0.99 13.21
CA TYR A 152 0.26 -1.26 14.65
C TYR A 152 0.78 -2.67 14.99
N LYS A 153 0.84 -3.60 14.02
CA LYS A 153 1.43 -4.93 14.19
C LYS A 153 2.93 -4.98 13.92
N ILE A 154 3.49 -3.91 13.38
CA ILE A 154 4.91 -3.80 13.08
C ILE A 154 5.59 -3.10 14.27
N PRO A 155 6.70 -3.63 14.81
CA PRO A 155 7.48 -2.93 15.82
C PRO A 155 7.80 -1.49 15.38
N GLN A 156 7.63 -0.51 16.28
CA GLN A 156 7.76 0.91 15.93
C GLN A 156 9.16 1.26 15.40
N GLU A 157 10.19 0.57 15.88
CA GLU A 157 11.56 0.71 15.37
C GLU A 157 11.66 0.35 13.88
N GLU A 158 11.07 -0.78 13.47
CA GLU A 158 11.06 -1.25 12.08
C GLU A 158 10.26 -0.31 11.16
N VAL A 159 9.14 0.23 11.67
CA VAL A 159 8.36 1.27 10.96
C VAL A 159 9.21 2.51 10.74
N ASN A 160 9.93 2.97 11.76
CA ASN A 160 10.78 4.16 11.68
C ASN A 160 11.96 3.95 10.72
N LEU A 161 12.58 2.77 10.73
CA LEU A 161 13.64 2.41 9.79
C LEU A 161 13.12 2.40 8.35
N ALA A 162 11.94 1.82 8.10
CA ALA A 162 11.32 1.82 6.77
C ALA A 162 10.99 3.25 6.28
N ARG A 163 10.45 4.11 7.15
CA ARG A 163 10.17 5.53 6.80
C ARG A 163 11.43 6.28 6.42
N LYS A 164 12.51 6.15 7.22
CA LYS A 164 13.80 6.78 6.92
C LYS A 164 14.37 6.31 5.58
N LEU A 165 14.21 5.04 5.25
CA LEU A 165 14.60 4.50 3.95
C LEU A 165 13.76 5.10 2.81
N ILE A 166 12.43 5.13 2.94
CA ILE A 166 11.51 5.71 1.93
C ILE A 166 11.82 7.18 1.67
N GLN A 167 12.07 7.96 2.74
CA GLN A 167 12.29 9.40 2.68
C GLN A 167 13.72 9.79 2.26
N ARG A 168 14.65 8.82 2.19
CA ARG A 168 16.10 9.06 2.10
C ARG A 168 16.53 10.14 3.11
N ASP A 169 16.23 9.91 4.39
CA ASP A 169 16.54 10.86 5.45
C ASP A 169 18.06 11.10 5.54
N ALA A 170 18.51 12.24 4.99
CA ALA A 170 19.91 12.65 4.97
C ALA A 170 20.44 13.06 6.37
N ASN A 171 19.55 13.30 7.34
CA ASN A 171 19.92 13.59 8.72
C ASN A 171 20.03 12.32 9.57
N SER A 172 19.79 11.15 8.97
CA SER A 172 20.00 9.90 9.67
C SER A 172 21.50 9.66 9.88
N ASP A 173 21.87 9.13 11.05
CA ASP A 173 23.27 8.89 11.45
C ASP A 173 23.95 7.76 10.63
N GLY A 174 24.14 7.98 9.32
CA GLY A 174 24.61 6.98 8.35
C GLY A 174 23.59 6.69 7.25
N ASP A 175 23.84 5.66 6.45
CA ASP A 175 23.02 5.30 5.29
C ASP A 175 21.72 4.57 5.71
N PRO A 176 20.52 5.09 5.37
CA PRO A 176 19.24 4.47 5.74
C PRO A 176 19.06 3.03 5.24
N LEU A 177 19.54 2.71 4.04
CA LEU A 177 19.45 1.36 3.47
C LEU A 177 20.35 0.40 4.24
N GLN A 178 21.59 0.81 4.51
CA GLN A 178 22.52 -0.02 5.30
C GLN A 178 21.96 -0.28 6.70
N LYS A 179 21.40 0.74 7.35
CA LYS A 179 20.75 0.59 8.67
C LYS A 179 19.56 -0.35 8.63
N TYR A 180 18.69 -0.19 7.63
CA TYR A 180 17.55 -1.07 7.44
C TYR A 180 18.01 -2.52 7.28
N MET A 181 18.97 -2.77 6.38
CA MET A 181 19.51 -4.10 6.14
C MET A 181 20.21 -4.68 7.37
N ALA A 182 21.00 -3.88 8.10
CA ALA A 182 21.70 -4.30 9.30
C ALA A 182 20.75 -4.72 10.43
N HIS A 183 19.63 -4.01 10.62
CA HIS A 183 18.63 -4.38 11.63
C HIS A 183 18.03 -5.78 11.35
N PHE A 184 17.79 -6.11 10.08
CA PHE A 184 17.25 -7.42 9.69
C PHE A 184 18.33 -8.49 9.46
N ALA A 185 19.61 -8.12 9.48
CA ALA A 185 20.71 -9.06 9.35
C ALA A 185 20.67 -10.07 10.53
N GLY A 186 20.55 -11.35 10.21
CA GLY A 186 20.44 -12.41 11.22
C GLY A 186 19.00 -12.74 11.67
N MET A 187 17.98 -12.03 11.17
CA MET A 187 16.57 -12.40 11.37
C MET A 187 16.06 -13.49 10.39
N LYS A 188 16.97 -14.15 9.66
CA LYS A 188 16.66 -15.21 8.70
C LYS A 188 15.77 -16.27 9.36
N GLY A 189 14.54 -16.42 8.85
CA GLY A 189 13.61 -17.45 9.28
C GLY A 189 12.82 -17.15 10.55
N LYS A 190 12.88 -15.95 11.14
CA LYS A 190 11.90 -15.59 12.17
C LYS A 190 10.51 -15.56 11.52
N PRO A 191 9.57 -16.43 11.95
CA PRO A 191 8.19 -16.26 11.55
C PRO A 191 7.76 -14.87 12.02
N ALA A 192 6.90 -14.23 11.23
CA ALA A 192 6.16 -13.05 11.65
C ALA A 192 5.78 -13.24 13.12
N ALA A 193 6.13 -12.29 14.00
CA ALA A 193 5.83 -12.39 15.42
C ALA A 193 4.40 -12.91 15.56
N SER A 194 4.26 -14.14 16.05
CA SER A 194 2.95 -14.75 16.22
C SER A 194 2.27 -13.90 17.28
N THR A 195 1.32 -13.07 16.86
CA THR A 195 0.58 -12.16 17.72
C THR A 195 -0.25 -12.91 18.78
N THR A 196 -0.28 -14.24 18.74
CA THR A 196 -0.88 -15.11 19.76
C THR A 196 -0.42 -14.78 21.18
N ALA A 197 0.85 -14.43 21.40
CA ALA A 197 1.35 -14.14 22.76
C ALA A 197 0.66 -12.94 23.41
N HIS A 198 0.21 -11.97 22.61
CA HIS A 198 -0.47 -10.77 23.12
C HIS A 198 -2.00 -10.92 23.17
N VAL A 199 -2.57 -11.90 22.43
CA VAL A 199 -4.02 -12.12 22.38
C VAL A 199 -4.51 -12.86 23.61
N ASP A 200 -3.75 -13.82 24.14
CA ASP A 200 -4.23 -14.64 25.26
C ASP A 200 -4.42 -13.86 26.56
N THR A 201 -3.70 -12.77 26.74
CA THR A 201 -3.82 -11.85 27.89
C THR A 201 -4.93 -10.80 27.73
N LEU A 202 -5.51 -10.65 26.54
CA LEU A 202 -6.58 -9.68 26.30
C LEU A 202 -7.93 -10.13 26.89
N SER A 203 -8.75 -9.12 27.20
CA SER A 203 -10.16 -9.32 27.55
C SER A 203 -10.90 -10.04 26.41
N VAL A 204 -12.05 -10.67 26.71
CA VAL A 204 -12.85 -11.37 25.68
C VAL A 204 -13.30 -10.40 24.57
N GLU A 205 -13.60 -9.16 24.93
CA GLU A 205 -14.03 -8.12 23.99
C GLU A 205 -12.87 -7.68 23.09
N ASP A 206 -11.68 -7.48 23.64
CA ASP A 206 -10.49 -7.10 22.86
C ASP A 206 -9.98 -8.25 21.99
N LYS A 207 -10.14 -9.50 22.43
CA LYS A 207 -9.94 -10.69 21.59
C LYS A 207 -10.90 -10.72 20.40
N LEU A 208 -12.14 -10.27 20.61
CA LEU A 208 -13.14 -10.21 19.55
C LEU A 208 -12.86 -9.06 18.57
N LYS A 209 -12.53 -7.87 19.07
CA LYS A 209 -12.05 -6.73 18.25
C LYS A 209 -10.82 -7.13 17.45
N PHE A 210 -9.84 -7.78 18.10
CA PHE A 210 -8.65 -8.33 17.45
C PHE A 210 -9.02 -9.30 16.32
N ALA A 211 -9.91 -10.26 16.57
CA ALA A 211 -10.31 -11.22 15.55
C ALA A 211 -11.05 -10.59 14.37
N ILE A 212 -11.87 -9.56 14.62
CA ILE A 212 -12.58 -8.80 13.59
C ILE A 212 -11.60 -7.99 12.73
N ILE A 213 -10.72 -7.21 13.37
CA ILE A 213 -9.70 -6.40 12.68
C ILE A 213 -8.75 -7.29 11.86
N ASN A 214 -8.49 -8.52 12.31
CA ASN A 214 -7.57 -9.45 11.67
C ASN A 214 -8.22 -10.47 10.74
N GLY A 215 -9.54 -10.41 10.54
CA GLY A 215 -10.27 -11.35 9.67
C GLY A 215 -10.23 -12.81 10.12
N GLU A 216 -9.96 -13.07 11.40
CA GLU A 216 -9.85 -14.43 11.94
C GLU A 216 -11.23 -15.01 12.22
N LYS A 217 -11.68 -16.02 11.45
CA LYS A 217 -13.02 -16.64 11.59
C LYS A 217 -13.31 -17.29 12.96
N SER A 218 -12.30 -17.40 13.83
CA SER A 218 -12.37 -18.07 15.12
C SER A 218 -11.47 -17.40 16.14
N VAL A 219 -11.87 -17.41 17.41
CA VAL A 219 -11.13 -16.78 18.50
C VAL A 219 -10.74 -17.84 19.54
N GLY A 220 -9.47 -17.86 19.95
CA GLY A 220 -8.89 -18.78 20.94
C GLY A 220 -8.01 -19.88 20.33
N ALA A 221 -7.22 -20.54 21.18
CA ALA A 221 -6.28 -21.60 20.79
C ALA A 221 -6.74 -23.00 21.27
N GLY A 222 -6.36 -24.04 20.53
CA GLY A 222 -6.61 -25.44 20.88
C GLY A 222 -8.08 -25.75 21.17
N ALA A 223 -8.35 -26.44 22.28
CA ALA A 223 -9.69 -26.83 22.71
C ALA A 223 -10.63 -25.65 23.07
N ARG A 224 -10.11 -24.41 23.16
CA ARG A 224 -10.91 -23.20 23.46
C ARG A 224 -11.28 -22.39 22.21
N LYS A 225 -10.94 -22.88 21.03
CA LYS A 225 -11.23 -22.23 19.74
C LYS A 225 -12.74 -22.24 19.50
N LYS A 226 -13.35 -21.06 19.46
CA LYS A 226 -14.78 -20.90 19.16
C LYS A 226 -14.98 -20.00 17.95
N SER A 227 -16.06 -20.18 17.21
CA SER A 227 -16.39 -19.32 16.07
C SER A 227 -16.69 -17.89 16.54
N GLN A 228 -16.40 -16.89 15.70
CA GLN A 228 -16.69 -15.49 15.99
C GLN A 228 -18.19 -15.29 16.31
N LYS A 229 -19.07 -15.89 15.51
CA LYS A 229 -20.53 -15.83 15.70
C LYS A 229 -20.94 -16.29 17.10
N HIS A 230 -20.46 -17.46 17.53
CA HIS A 230 -20.81 -18.00 18.84
C HIS A 230 -20.35 -17.12 20.01
N ARG A 231 -19.22 -16.40 19.87
CA ARG A 231 -18.75 -15.48 20.92
C ARG A 231 -19.51 -14.15 20.93
N ILE A 232 -19.90 -13.63 19.76
CA ILE A 232 -20.78 -12.46 19.66
C ILE A 232 -22.11 -12.76 20.36
N ASP A 233 -22.70 -13.91 20.07
CA ASP A 233 -23.96 -14.32 20.68
C ASP A 233 -23.82 -14.42 22.21
N GLN A 234 -22.76 -15.04 22.72
CA GLN A 234 -22.52 -15.12 24.18
C GLN A 234 -22.33 -13.74 24.85
N LEU A 235 -21.69 -12.78 24.19
CA LEU A 235 -21.53 -11.44 24.71
C LEU A 235 -22.86 -10.67 24.71
N GLN A 236 -23.67 -10.82 23.66
CA GLN A 236 -25.00 -10.24 23.60
C GLN A 236 -25.89 -10.76 24.73
N TRP A 237 -25.85 -12.07 25.01
CA TRP A 237 -26.58 -12.67 26.14
C TRP A 237 -26.11 -12.14 27.50
N ARG A 238 -24.80 -12.02 27.74
CA ARG A 238 -24.29 -11.44 29.00
C ARG A 238 -24.68 -9.98 29.21
N ILE A 239 -24.70 -9.19 28.13
CA ILE A 239 -25.12 -7.78 28.18
C ILE A 239 -26.63 -7.69 28.46
N LEU A 240 -27.44 -8.56 27.86
CA LEU A 240 -28.87 -8.66 28.15
C LEU A 240 -29.12 -9.08 29.60
N ASP A 241 -28.42 -10.09 30.11
CA ASP A 241 -28.53 -10.53 31.50
C ASP A 241 -28.16 -9.42 32.49
N GLN A 242 -27.07 -8.69 32.26
CA GLN A 242 -26.69 -7.58 33.14
C GLN A 242 -27.70 -6.43 33.15
N ARG A 243 -28.32 -6.13 31.99
CA ARG A 243 -29.37 -5.11 31.92
C ARG A 243 -30.67 -5.55 32.58
N ILE A 244 -31.04 -6.83 32.44
CA ILE A 244 -32.21 -7.41 33.12
C ILE A 244 -31.99 -7.41 34.63
N PHE A 245 -30.78 -7.75 35.09
CA PHE A 245 -30.44 -7.75 36.52
C PHE A 245 -30.45 -6.34 37.12
N GLN A 246 -29.98 -5.31 36.39
CA GLN A 246 -30.06 -3.90 36.82
C GLN A 246 -31.47 -3.31 36.83
N GLN A 247 -32.44 -3.90 36.12
CA GLN A 247 -33.84 -3.49 36.17
C GLN A 247 -34.64 -4.17 37.29
N LEU A 248 -34.08 -5.21 37.93
CA LEU A 248 -34.72 -6.01 38.98
C LEU A 248 -34.14 -5.75 40.38
N THR A 249 -33.17 -4.82 40.50
CA THR A 249 -32.59 -4.31 41.76
C THR A 249 -32.77 -2.81 41.85
#